data_AF-A0A0W0YHY2-F1
#
_entry.id   AF-A0A0W0YHY2-F1
#
_cell.length_a   1.000
_cell.length_b   1.000
_cell.length_c   1.000
_cell.angle_alpha   90.00
_cell.angle_beta   90.00
_cell.angle_gamma   90.00
#
_symmetry.space_group_name_H-M   'P 1'
#
loop_
_entity.id
_entity.type
_entity.pdbx_description
1 polymer ?
#
loop_
_entity_poly.entity_id
_entity_poly.type
_entity_poly.pdbx_seq_one_letter_code
_entity_poly.pdbx_strand_id
1 'polypeptide(L)'
;MFFKKCSLENKSISDWRNFNKYYPIKKYPEAMSFITLLNNKINEEEFLKDASTLIKFLSPSLAMVKNEEGNHYKKLVIENTIDFIVNDYPKNTPDVIFIPGNNDLSQLDDLVYTLFLLKKKLIKNNIENAEEIIAAIPIVISGKGGHGVTAGPIFATTEAEAMHYYLKKRLLYGKNGLKNPIYLEKEAENTGANIDFTKPIMRQIALETQKEEQGLNVWLVPTPVGGMRQLFTVSKQSGDTTKKGGKGYNLHQVYILPDRNKIIRDYFNINNQEDAGINLFAALRETINYVSYMLNNDFMSPNAPDPDDLREALTITFKYYKCLTKNTIKREESIIEAIIKFSVLKEEKGGMSYLEKKDKQLINSIKKDMKSIIQYFLNAFAQIERQHMEYLPEKLRLKNNERSTQSLLHQQEMLTKQYSAFFHSNYIIDDLPYIESKLEYRCK
;
A
#
# COMPACT_ATOMS: atom_id res chain seq x y z
N MET A 1 0.02 29.93 20.36
CA MET A 1 1.46 29.58 20.42
C MET A 1 2.07 29.96 19.08
N PHE A 2 2.98 30.94 19.05
CA PHE A 2 3.63 31.38 17.82
C PHE A 2 4.62 30.30 17.36
N PHE A 3 4.32 29.62 16.24
CA PHE A 3 5.30 28.73 15.62
C PHE A 3 6.39 29.59 14.98
N LYS A 4 7.61 29.48 15.53
CA LYS A 4 8.83 29.99 14.88
C LYS A 4 8.96 29.28 13.53
N LYS A 5 8.79 30.01 12.42
CA LYS A 5 9.27 29.60 11.11
C LYS A 5 10.77 29.33 11.24
N CYS A 6 11.19 28.07 11.20
CA CYS A 6 12.58 27.75 10.92
C CYS A 6 12.82 28.08 9.44
N SER A 7 13.35 29.27 9.17
CA SER A 7 13.91 29.58 7.84
C SER A 7 15.13 28.69 7.63
N LEU A 8 15.04 27.77 6.68
CA LEU A 8 16.19 27.07 6.15
C LEU A 8 16.98 28.07 5.30
N GLU A 9 17.87 28.82 5.93
CA GLU A 9 18.97 29.46 5.22
C GLU A 9 19.77 28.35 4.51
N ASN A 10 19.89 28.48 3.19
CA ASN A 10 20.73 27.73 2.24
C ASN A 10 21.88 26.89 2.84
N LYS A 11 21.58 25.78 3.50
CA LYS A 11 22.60 24.79 3.91
C LYS A 11 22.63 23.69 2.87
N SER A 12 23.83 23.43 2.35
CA SER A 12 24.07 22.30 1.46
C SER A 12 23.75 21.00 2.20
N ILE A 13 23.20 20.00 1.50
CA ILE A 13 22.89 18.66 2.03
C ILE A 13 24.12 17.98 2.65
N SER A 14 25.33 18.38 2.23
CA SER A 14 26.60 17.97 2.83
C SER A 14 26.75 18.35 4.31
N ASP A 15 26.02 19.38 4.76
CA ASP A 15 26.19 20.03 6.06
C ASP A 15 25.25 19.43 7.11
N TRP A 16 24.41 18.48 6.72
CA TRP A 16 23.54 17.75 7.61
C TRP A 16 24.38 16.72 8.35
N ARG A 17 24.58 16.94 9.66
CA ARG A 17 25.45 16.15 10.56
C ARG A 17 25.21 14.63 10.53
N ASN A 18 24.07 14.20 10.00
CA ASN A 18 23.63 12.81 9.96
C ASN A 18 23.49 12.24 8.53
N PHE A 19 23.43 13.06 7.49
CA PHE A 19 23.14 12.59 6.12
C PHE A 19 24.27 11.72 5.56
N ASN A 20 25.51 12.22 5.61
CA ASN A 20 26.71 11.46 5.22
C ASN A 20 27.02 10.26 6.16
N LYS A 21 26.40 10.22 7.34
CA LYS A 21 26.60 9.17 8.34
C LYS A 21 25.65 7.98 8.17
N TYR A 22 24.41 8.24 7.75
CA TYR A 22 23.39 7.21 7.57
C TYR A 22 23.19 6.77 6.12
N TYR A 23 23.69 7.56 5.19
CA TYR A 23 23.68 7.23 3.78
C TYR A 23 24.97 7.76 3.13
N PRO A 24 25.99 6.93 2.96
CA PRO A 24 27.08 7.26 2.07
C PRO A 24 26.60 7.08 0.62
N ILE A 25 25.67 7.93 0.18
CA ILE A 25 25.09 7.98 -1.18
C ILE A 25 26.11 8.50 -2.21
N LYS A 26 27.40 8.58 -1.84
CA LYS A 26 28.49 9.01 -2.74
C LYS A 26 28.70 8.06 -3.93
N LYS A 27 28.05 6.89 -3.97
CA LYS A 27 28.17 5.90 -5.06
C LYS A 27 26.99 5.86 -6.05
N TYR A 28 25.88 6.56 -5.81
CA TYR A 28 24.66 6.39 -6.62
C TYR A 28 23.91 7.73 -6.87
N PRO A 29 24.15 8.39 -8.02
CA PRO A 29 23.66 9.73 -8.28
C PRO A 29 22.14 9.85 -8.37
N GLU A 30 21.40 8.79 -8.70
CA GLU A 30 19.94 8.79 -8.86
C GLU A 30 19.18 8.94 -7.53
N ALA A 31 19.60 8.21 -6.49
CA ALA A 31 19.03 8.32 -5.15
C ALA A 31 19.39 9.68 -4.49
N MET A 32 20.63 10.14 -4.71
CA MET A 32 21.07 11.48 -4.26
C MET A 32 20.24 12.57 -4.91
N SER A 33 20.02 12.49 -6.23
CA SER A 33 19.29 13.52 -6.96
C SER A 33 17.82 13.56 -6.57
N PHE A 34 17.21 12.44 -6.15
CA PHE A 34 15.84 12.44 -5.65
C PHE A 34 15.67 13.16 -4.30
N ILE A 35 16.46 12.80 -3.28
CA ILE A 35 16.41 13.47 -1.96
C ILE A 35 16.84 14.95 -2.07
N THR A 36 17.82 15.22 -2.94
CA THR A 36 18.28 16.60 -3.23
C THR A 36 17.22 17.43 -3.95
N LEU A 37 16.41 16.83 -4.81
CA LEU A 37 15.35 17.52 -5.54
C LEU A 37 14.19 17.93 -4.61
N LEU A 38 13.76 17.02 -3.73
CA LEU A 38 12.72 17.31 -2.74
C LEU A 38 13.12 18.46 -1.80
N ASN A 39 14.38 18.46 -1.35
CA ASN A 39 14.88 19.46 -0.39
C ASN A 39 15.09 20.86 -0.98
N ASN A 40 15.38 20.98 -2.28
CA ASN A 40 15.80 22.25 -2.88
C ASN A 40 14.77 22.92 -3.79
N LYS A 41 13.65 22.26 -4.13
CA LYS A 41 12.79 22.74 -5.24
C LYS A 41 11.28 22.70 -5.01
N ILE A 42 10.76 22.12 -3.93
CA ILE A 42 9.32 21.88 -3.84
C ILE A 42 8.70 22.70 -2.71
N ASN A 43 7.74 23.54 -3.08
CA ASN A 43 6.87 24.21 -2.12
C ASN A 43 6.07 23.12 -1.37
N GLU A 44 6.07 23.17 -0.04
CA GLU A 44 5.38 22.21 0.84
C GLU A 44 3.91 21.99 0.45
N GLU A 45 3.21 23.07 0.10
CA GLU A 45 1.80 23.01 -0.32
C GLU A 45 1.64 22.27 -1.66
N GLU A 46 2.57 22.50 -2.58
CA GLU A 46 2.59 21.84 -3.89
C GLU A 46 2.92 20.35 -3.75
N PHE A 47 3.87 20.00 -2.88
CA PHE A 47 4.21 18.61 -2.55
C PHE A 47 3.00 17.85 -2.00
N LEU A 48 2.33 18.42 -1.00
CA LEU A 48 1.17 17.79 -0.36
C LEU A 48 0.00 17.66 -1.34
N LYS A 49 -0.20 18.66 -2.21
CA LYS A 49 -1.19 18.59 -3.28
C LYS A 49 -0.89 17.45 -4.26
N ASP A 50 0.35 17.36 -4.74
CA ASP A 50 0.79 16.30 -5.65
C ASP A 50 0.63 14.90 -5.00
N ALA A 51 1.05 14.75 -3.74
CA ALA A 51 0.89 13.50 -2.99
C ALA A 51 -0.58 13.12 -2.82
N SER A 52 -1.44 14.09 -2.45
CA SER A 52 -2.88 13.89 -2.35
C SER A 52 -3.50 13.40 -3.65
N THR A 53 -3.13 14.01 -4.77
CA THR A 53 -3.59 13.60 -6.09
C THR A 53 -3.11 12.19 -6.46
N LEU A 54 -1.85 11.85 -6.19
CA LEU A 54 -1.34 10.50 -6.41
C LEU A 54 -2.08 9.45 -5.56
N ILE A 55 -2.33 9.72 -4.28
CA ILE A 55 -3.07 8.79 -3.41
C ILE A 55 -4.54 8.67 -3.81
N LYS A 56 -5.15 9.75 -4.30
CA LYS A 56 -6.50 9.69 -4.87
C LYS A 56 -6.58 8.61 -5.95
N PHE A 57 -5.60 8.60 -6.86
CA PHE A 57 -5.45 7.59 -7.90
C PHE A 57 -5.06 6.21 -7.35
N LEU A 58 -3.99 6.12 -6.54
CA LEU A 58 -3.34 4.87 -6.12
C LEU A 58 -4.11 4.07 -5.08
N SER A 59 -4.85 4.76 -4.21
CA SER A 59 -5.65 4.15 -3.15
C SER A 59 -7.03 4.79 -3.13
N PRO A 60 -7.85 4.50 -4.17
CA PRO A 60 -9.18 5.03 -4.23
C PRO A 60 -10.09 4.30 -3.25
N SER A 61 -11.03 5.02 -2.66
CA SER A 61 -12.04 4.41 -1.80
C SER A 61 -13.07 3.73 -2.70
N LEU A 62 -12.87 2.43 -2.94
CA LEU A 62 -13.53 1.70 -4.01
C LEU A 62 -13.85 0.25 -3.61
N ALA A 63 -15.04 -0.18 -3.98
CA ALA A 63 -15.49 -1.56 -3.96
C ALA A 63 -15.54 -2.13 -5.38
N MET A 64 -15.18 -3.40 -5.51
CA MET A 64 -15.32 -4.21 -6.70
C MET A 64 -16.36 -5.27 -6.39
N VAL A 65 -17.53 -5.18 -7.02
CA VAL A 65 -18.68 -6.06 -6.76
C VAL A 65 -18.92 -6.95 -7.97
N LYS A 66 -19.01 -8.27 -7.76
CA LYS A 66 -19.26 -9.24 -8.83
C LYS A 66 -20.64 -8.98 -9.46
N ASN A 67 -20.69 -8.93 -10.78
CA ASN A 67 -21.95 -8.78 -11.52
C ASN A 67 -22.72 -10.12 -11.54
N GLU A 68 -24.04 -10.06 -11.66
CA GLU A 68 -24.92 -11.24 -11.77
C GLU A 68 -24.66 -12.02 -13.08
N GLU A 69 -24.16 -11.34 -14.12
CA GLU A 69 -23.94 -11.88 -15.47
C GLU A 69 -22.48 -12.31 -15.76
N GLY A 70 -21.76 -12.89 -14.77
CA GLY A 70 -20.48 -13.56 -14.99
C GLY A 70 -19.37 -13.27 -13.97
N ASN A 71 -18.10 -13.53 -14.34
CA ASN A 71 -16.93 -13.25 -13.49
C ASN A 71 -16.42 -11.79 -13.61
N HIS A 72 -17.28 -10.87 -14.06
CA HIS A 72 -16.93 -9.47 -14.22
C HIS A 72 -17.28 -8.71 -12.94
N TYR A 73 -16.40 -7.82 -12.50
CA TYR A 73 -16.63 -6.95 -11.35
C TYR A 73 -17.01 -5.55 -11.82
N LYS A 74 -17.99 -4.93 -11.17
CA LYS A 74 -18.36 -3.53 -11.33
C LYS A 74 -17.71 -2.70 -10.23
N LYS A 75 -17.26 -1.49 -10.58
CA LYS A 75 -16.81 -0.50 -9.61
C LYS A 75 -17.97 0.14 -8.88
N LEU A 76 -17.81 0.29 -7.58
CA LEU A 76 -18.66 1.09 -6.73
C LEU A 76 -17.76 2.05 -5.93
N VAL A 77 -17.97 3.34 -6.12
CA VAL A 77 -17.30 4.38 -5.31
C VAL A 77 -17.92 4.35 -3.92
N ILE A 78 -17.08 4.33 -2.88
CA ILE A 78 -17.50 4.28 -1.48
C ILE A 78 -16.86 5.46 -0.75
N GLU A 79 -17.63 6.49 -0.41
CA GLU A 79 -17.06 7.72 0.17
C GLU A 79 -16.48 7.50 1.58
N ASN A 80 -17.14 6.65 2.38
CA ASN A 80 -16.72 6.32 3.73
C ASN A 80 -16.97 4.83 4.01
N THR A 81 -15.94 4.12 4.44
CA THR A 81 -15.97 2.70 4.77
C THR A 81 -17.04 2.31 5.75
N ILE A 82 -17.12 3.10 6.80
CA ILE A 82 -17.90 2.75 7.97
C ILE A 82 -19.36 3.01 7.64
N ASP A 83 -19.66 4.10 6.94
CA ASP A 83 -21.00 4.33 6.38
C ASP A 83 -21.38 3.21 5.40
N PHE A 84 -20.49 2.81 4.50
CA PHE A 84 -20.75 1.72 3.55
C PHE A 84 -21.10 0.39 4.22
N ILE A 85 -20.41 0.04 5.32
CA ILE A 85 -20.68 -1.18 6.08
C ILE A 85 -21.98 -1.05 6.90
N VAL A 86 -22.18 0.10 7.55
CA VAL A 86 -23.28 0.29 8.51
C VAL A 86 -24.63 0.52 7.82
N ASN A 87 -24.67 1.29 6.72
CA ASN A 87 -25.91 1.64 6.04
C ASN A 87 -26.63 0.43 5.44
N ASP A 88 -25.87 -0.55 4.94
CA ASP A 88 -26.39 -1.79 4.36
C ASP A 88 -26.10 -3.00 5.26
N TYR A 89 -25.98 -2.81 6.57
CA TYR A 89 -25.76 -3.94 7.49
C TYR A 89 -26.98 -4.90 7.46
N PRO A 90 -26.77 -6.24 7.41
CA PRO A 90 -25.49 -6.96 7.45
C PRO A 90 -24.85 -7.24 6.08
N LYS A 91 -25.49 -6.85 4.97
CA LYS A 91 -25.10 -7.21 3.59
C LYS A 91 -23.63 -6.88 3.26
N ASN A 92 -23.14 -5.71 3.67
CA ASN A 92 -21.77 -5.26 3.37
C ASN A 92 -20.73 -5.64 4.43
N THR A 93 -21.13 -6.34 5.49
CA THR A 93 -20.20 -6.84 6.52
C THR A 93 -19.14 -7.73 5.87
N PRO A 94 -17.85 -7.51 6.15
CA PRO A 94 -16.81 -8.36 5.58
C PRO A 94 -16.84 -9.74 6.22
N ASP A 95 -16.68 -10.75 5.39
CA ASP A 95 -16.50 -12.14 5.82
C ASP A 95 -15.04 -12.41 6.22
N VAL A 96 -14.12 -11.59 5.72
CA VAL A 96 -12.69 -11.69 6.01
C VAL A 96 -12.00 -10.35 5.79
N ILE A 97 -11.05 -10.04 6.66
CA ILE A 97 -10.08 -8.96 6.46
C ILE A 97 -8.82 -9.59 5.88
N PHE A 98 -8.39 -9.16 4.70
CA PHE A 98 -7.20 -9.64 4.03
C PHE A 98 -6.08 -8.59 4.07
N ILE A 99 -4.93 -8.98 4.61
CA ILE A 99 -3.73 -8.13 4.75
C ILE A 99 -2.59 -8.76 3.93
N PRO A 100 -2.30 -8.26 2.72
CA PRO A 100 -1.11 -8.66 1.98
C PRO A 100 0.14 -8.13 2.68
N GLY A 101 1.09 -9.01 2.90
CA GLY A 101 2.40 -8.78 3.51
C GLY A 101 3.21 -7.75 2.74
N ASN A 102 3.92 -6.95 3.52
CA ASN A 102 4.79 -5.86 3.11
C ASN A 102 5.60 -5.37 4.34
N ASN A 103 6.42 -4.34 4.18
CA ASN A 103 7.27 -3.81 5.24
C ASN A 103 6.66 -2.61 6.00
N ASP A 104 5.37 -2.36 5.79
CA ASP A 104 4.68 -1.16 6.21
C ASP A 104 3.56 -1.49 7.20
N LEU A 105 3.75 -1.07 8.45
CA LEU A 105 2.86 -1.39 9.56
C LEU A 105 1.77 -0.35 9.80
N SER A 106 1.81 0.83 9.17
CA SER A 106 0.82 1.89 9.41
C SER A 106 -0.58 1.48 8.96
N GLN A 107 -0.66 0.65 7.92
CA GLN A 107 -1.94 0.06 7.48
C GLN A 107 -2.63 -0.73 8.61
N LEU A 108 -1.86 -1.27 9.58
CA LEU A 108 -2.40 -1.98 10.74
C LEU A 108 -2.94 -1.02 11.80
N ASP A 109 -2.30 0.13 12.00
CA ASP A 109 -2.83 1.18 12.88
C ASP A 109 -4.10 1.81 12.30
N ASP A 110 -4.17 1.93 10.97
CA ASP A 110 -5.37 2.33 10.23
C ASP A 110 -6.50 1.32 10.40
N LEU A 111 -6.20 0.03 10.26
CA LEU A 111 -7.16 -1.04 10.48
C LEU A 111 -7.72 -0.99 11.91
N VAL A 112 -6.87 -0.94 12.94
CA VAL A 112 -7.29 -0.94 14.34
C VAL A 112 -8.18 0.27 14.64
N TYR A 113 -7.79 1.46 14.16
CA TYR A 113 -8.59 2.67 14.30
C TYR A 113 -9.95 2.54 13.61
N THR A 114 -9.97 2.00 12.39
CA THR A 114 -11.21 1.85 11.61
C THR A 114 -12.16 0.83 12.24
N LEU A 115 -11.64 -0.28 12.77
CA LEU A 115 -12.45 -1.27 13.52
C LEU A 115 -13.08 -0.63 14.77
N PHE A 116 -12.33 0.21 15.49
CA PHE A 116 -12.88 0.92 16.64
C PHE A 116 -13.98 1.91 16.26
N LEU A 117 -13.79 2.69 15.19
CA LEU A 117 -14.83 3.59 14.69
C LEU A 117 -16.06 2.81 14.19
N LEU A 118 -15.86 1.67 13.53
CA LEU A 118 -16.95 0.78 13.11
C LEU A 118 -17.75 0.29 14.32
N LYS A 119 -17.08 -0.16 15.39
CA LYS A 119 -17.73 -0.55 16.65
C LYS A 119 -18.64 0.56 17.16
N LYS A 120 -18.10 1.78 17.28
CA LYS A 120 -18.86 2.95 17.75
C LYS A 120 -20.08 3.23 16.87
N LYS A 121 -19.93 3.12 15.55
CA LYS A 121 -21.00 3.44 14.60
C LYS A 121 -22.08 2.37 14.55
N LEU A 122 -21.73 1.09 14.68
CA LEU A 122 -22.70 -0.01 14.86
C LEU A 122 -23.52 0.20 16.14
N ILE A 123 -22.88 0.50 17.28
CA ILE A 123 -23.58 0.79 18.55
C ILE A 123 -24.53 1.97 18.39
N LYS A 124 -24.07 3.07 17.77
CA LYS A 124 -24.90 4.27 17.53
C LYS A 124 -26.12 3.98 16.66
N ASN A 125 -26.04 3.00 15.76
CA ASN A 125 -27.15 2.57 14.90
C ASN A 125 -28.00 1.44 15.53
N ASN A 126 -27.90 1.22 16.84
CA ASN A 126 -28.65 0.21 17.58
C ASN A 126 -28.45 -1.23 17.09
N ILE A 127 -27.27 -1.53 16.53
CA ILE A 127 -26.90 -2.91 16.17
C ILE A 127 -26.37 -3.60 17.42
N GLU A 128 -27.16 -4.54 17.95
CA GLU A 128 -26.78 -5.37 19.10
C GLU A 128 -25.52 -6.19 18.79
N ASN A 129 -24.73 -6.52 19.82
CA ASN A 129 -23.52 -7.34 19.70
C ASN A 129 -22.45 -6.81 18.74
N ALA A 130 -22.39 -5.49 18.53
CA ALA A 130 -21.39 -4.84 17.66
C ALA A 130 -19.94 -5.29 17.90
N GLU A 131 -19.57 -5.55 19.15
CA GLU A 131 -18.23 -6.05 19.51
C GLU A 131 -18.00 -7.49 19.06
N GLU A 132 -18.99 -8.36 19.22
CA GLU A 132 -18.92 -9.76 18.79
C GLU A 132 -18.89 -9.86 17.27
N ILE A 133 -19.68 -9.04 16.57
CA ILE A 133 -19.67 -8.94 15.11
C ILE A 133 -18.27 -8.61 14.62
N ILE A 134 -17.62 -7.60 15.20
CA ILE A 134 -16.28 -7.18 14.79
C ILE A 134 -15.25 -8.25 15.15
N ALA A 135 -15.31 -8.82 16.35
CA ALA A 135 -14.37 -9.84 16.81
C ALA A 135 -14.54 -11.18 16.06
N ALA A 136 -15.69 -11.45 15.44
CA ALA A 136 -15.92 -12.66 14.67
C ALA A 136 -15.26 -12.63 13.28
N ILE A 137 -14.91 -11.45 12.74
CA ILE A 137 -14.35 -11.34 11.39
C ILE A 137 -12.93 -11.90 11.38
N PRO A 138 -12.64 -12.99 10.64
CA PRO A 138 -11.29 -13.53 10.54
C PRO A 138 -10.35 -12.56 9.81
N ILE A 139 -9.10 -12.53 10.24
CA ILE A 139 -8.02 -11.76 9.62
C ILE A 139 -7.03 -12.73 8.99
N VAL A 140 -6.77 -12.57 7.70
CA VAL A 140 -5.77 -13.36 6.96
C VAL A 140 -4.59 -12.45 6.63
N ILE A 141 -3.39 -12.85 7.07
CA ILE A 141 -2.14 -12.13 6.79
C ILE A 141 -1.24 -13.04 5.95
N SER A 142 -0.71 -12.54 4.83
CA SER A 142 0.07 -13.36 3.88
C SER A 142 1.36 -12.70 3.45
N GLY A 143 2.49 -13.36 3.68
CA GLY A 143 3.78 -12.88 3.22
C GLY A 143 4.94 -13.58 3.92
N LYS A 144 5.91 -14.01 3.11
CA LYS A 144 7.22 -14.53 3.51
C LYS A 144 8.23 -13.39 3.70
N GLY A 145 8.37 -12.60 2.64
CA GLY A 145 9.43 -11.61 2.41
C GLY A 145 9.63 -11.44 0.90
N GLY A 146 9.27 -10.27 0.35
CA GLY A 146 9.31 -10.00 -1.09
C GLY A 146 10.45 -9.09 -1.55
N HIS A 147 10.30 -8.42 -2.71
CA HIS A 147 11.21 -7.35 -3.13
C HIS A 147 11.31 -6.35 -1.96
N GLY A 148 12.51 -6.24 -1.39
CA GLY A 148 12.76 -5.56 -0.12
C GLY A 148 13.33 -6.44 1.00
N VAL A 149 13.60 -7.73 0.76
CA VAL A 149 14.26 -8.60 1.77
C VAL A 149 15.47 -9.29 1.15
N THR A 150 16.67 -8.83 1.49
CA THR A 150 17.91 -9.56 1.22
C THR A 150 17.90 -10.89 1.98
N ALA A 151 18.43 -11.95 1.37
CA ALA A 151 18.70 -13.20 2.10
C ALA A 151 19.71 -12.92 3.22
N GLY A 152 19.22 -12.92 4.46
CA GLY A 152 19.91 -12.54 5.67
C GLY A 152 18.88 -12.30 6.79
N PRO A 153 19.28 -12.29 8.07
CA PRO A 153 18.41 -12.47 9.25
C PRO A 153 17.52 -11.25 9.59
N ILE A 154 17.12 -10.46 8.58
CA ILE A 154 16.39 -9.20 8.74
C ILE A 154 14.95 -9.45 9.19
N PHE A 155 14.41 -10.64 8.91
CA PHE A 155 13.39 -11.25 9.72
C PHE A 155 13.93 -12.57 10.27
N ALA A 156 13.87 -12.76 11.59
CA ALA A 156 13.97 -14.10 12.15
C ALA A 156 12.75 -14.97 11.79
N THR A 157 11.72 -14.36 11.21
CA THR A 157 10.34 -14.82 10.94
C THR A 157 9.88 -14.40 9.52
N THR A 158 8.61 -14.49 9.16
CA THR A 158 8.06 -13.94 7.91
C THR A 158 7.38 -12.57 8.06
N GLU A 159 7.11 -11.85 6.96
CA GLU A 159 6.30 -10.60 6.96
C GLU A 159 4.97 -10.80 7.70
N ALA A 160 4.28 -11.92 7.44
CA ALA A 160 3.01 -12.25 8.08
C ALA A 160 3.13 -12.43 9.60
N GLU A 161 4.21 -13.05 10.08
CA GLU A 161 4.46 -13.23 11.51
C GLU A 161 4.77 -11.91 12.22
N ALA A 162 5.55 -11.03 11.57
CA ALA A 162 5.85 -9.71 12.09
C ALA A 162 4.59 -8.83 12.21
N MET A 163 3.78 -8.80 11.15
CA MET A 163 2.49 -8.09 11.14
C MET A 163 1.52 -8.65 12.18
N HIS A 164 1.43 -9.97 12.30
CA HIS A 164 0.59 -10.61 13.33
C HIS A 164 1.00 -10.18 14.73
N TYR A 165 2.29 -10.23 15.05
CA TYR A 165 2.77 -9.82 16.37
C TYR A 165 2.45 -8.35 16.66
N TYR A 166 2.64 -7.46 15.68
CA TYR A 166 2.30 -6.04 15.80
C TYR A 166 0.79 -5.83 16.01
N LEU A 167 -0.03 -6.43 15.14
CA LEU A 167 -1.48 -6.32 15.17
C LEU A 167 -2.07 -6.89 16.47
N LYS A 168 -1.61 -8.06 16.90
CA LYS A 168 -2.07 -8.69 18.16
C LYS A 168 -1.81 -7.79 19.36
N LYS A 169 -0.63 -7.17 19.42
CA LYS A 169 -0.35 -6.16 20.46
C LYS A 169 -1.38 -5.04 20.41
N ARG A 170 -1.59 -4.43 19.24
CA ARG A 170 -2.52 -3.29 19.05
C ARG A 170 -3.98 -3.64 19.36
N LEU A 171 -4.47 -4.80 18.94
CA LEU A 171 -5.85 -5.25 19.19
C LEU A 171 -6.14 -5.55 20.67
N LEU A 172 -5.11 -5.97 21.42
CA LEU A 172 -5.24 -6.34 22.84
C LEU A 172 -5.19 -5.14 23.80
N TYR A 173 -4.80 -3.94 23.35
CA TYR A 173 -4.76 -2.75 24.20
C TYR A 173 -6.16 -2.13 24.34
N GLY A 174 -6.93 -2.63 25.31
CA GLY A 174 -8.22 -2.10 25.77
C GLY A 174 -8.86 -3.04 26.80
N LYS A 175 -9.76 -2.56 27.66
CA LYS A 175 -10.40 -3.39 28.72
C LYS A 175 -11.05 -4.68 28.19
N ASN A 176 -11.49 -4.68 26.92
CA ASN A 176 -12.07 -5.82 26.21
C ASN A 176 -11.41 -6.04 24.82
N GLY A 177 -10.08 -5.99 24.70
CA GLY A 177 -9.37 -6.05 23.41
C GLY A 177 -9.96 -7.03 22.37
N LEU A 178 -9.98 -6.64 21.09
CA LEU A 178 -10.61 -7.42 20.01
C LEU A 178 -9.87 -8.76 19.81
N LYS A 179 -10.64 -9.85 19.72
CA LYS A 179 -10.12 -11.24 19.64
C LYS A 179 -10.41 -11.91 18.31
N ASN A 180 -10.17 -11.18 17.21
CA ASN A 180 -10.31 -11.73 15.87
C ASN A 180 -9.48 -13.01 15.69
N PRO A 181 -10.02 -14.07 15.04
CA PRO A 181 -9.22 -15.17 14.55
C PRO A 181 -8.19 -14.67 13.54
N ILE A 182 -6.92 -15.07 13.66
CA ILE A 182 -5.85 -14.65 12.75
C ILE A 182 -5.22 -15.87 12.08
N TYR A 183 -5.24 -15.90 10.75
CA TYR A 183 -4.61 -16.93 9.93
C TYR A 183 -3.35 -16.36 9.25
N LEU A 184 -2.28 -17.14 9.22
CA LEU A 184 -1.00 -16.73 8.64
C LEU A 184 -0.64 -17.59 7.45
N GLU A 185 -0.30 -16.95 6.35
CA GLU A 185 0.31 -17.53 5.17
C GLU A 185 1.76 -16.98 5.08
N LYS A 186 2.75 -17.85 4.89
CA LYS A 186 4.17 -17.55 5.15
C LYS A 186 5.11 -17.82 3.97
N GLU A 187 4.57 -18.19 2.81
CA GLU A 187 5.34 -18.61 1.64
C GLU A 187 5.32 -17.59 0.50
N ALA A 188 4.42 -16.62 0.53
CA ALA A 188 4.28 -15.66 -0.55
C ALA A 188 5.39 -14.59 -0.61
N GLU A 189 6.00 -14.40 -1.79
CA GLU A 189 7.13 -13.47 -2.00
C GLU A 189 6.75 -12.23 -2.83
N ASN A 190 5.48 -12.10 -3.22
CA ASN A 190 4.95 -10.95 -3.96
C ASN A 190 3.43 -10.89 -3.89
N THR A 191 2.82 -9.79 -4.34
CA THR A 191 1.36 -9.58 -4.27
C THR A 191 0.53 -10.67 -4.95
N GLY A 192 0.97 -11.23 -6.08
CA GLY A 192 0.24 -12.33 -6.73
C GLY A 192 0.32 -13.61 -5.91
N ALA A 193 1.52 -13.93 -5.43
CA ALA A 193 1.73 -15.05 -4.52
C ALA A 193 0.88 -14.92 -3.24
N ASN A 194 0.70 -13.70 -2.71
CA ASN A 194 -0.11 -13.49 -1.50
C ASN A 194 -1.55 -13.97 -1.70
N ILE A 195 -2.11 -13.79 -2.90
CA ILE A 195 -3.48 -14.22 -3.21
C ILE A 195 -3.53 -15.71 -3.49
N ASP A 196 -2.57 -16.20 -4.26
CA ASP A 196 -2.46 -17.61 -4.64
C ASP A 196 -2.33 -18.51 -3.41
N PHE A 197 -1.40 -18.22 -2.49
CA PHE A 197 -1.16 -19.06 -1.32
C PHE A 197 -2.24 -18.93 -0.23
N THR A 198 -3.05 -17.86 -0.24
CA THR A 198 -4.18 -17.73 0.69
C THR A 198 -5.45 -18.43 0.24
N LYS A 199 -5.52 -18.93 -1.01
CA LYS A 199 -6.71 -19.65 -1.54
C LYS A 199 -7.22 -20.76 -0.62
N PRO A 200 -6.39 -21.66 -0.05
CA PRO A 200 -6.88 -22.69 0.86
C PRO A 200 -7.56 -22.12 2.10
N ILE A 201 -6.98 -21.08 2.70
CA ILE A 201 -7.51 -20.40 3.90
C ILE A 201 -8.84 -19.72 3.55
N MET A 202 -8.89 -18.96 2.46
CA MET A 202 -10.10 -18.27 2.01
C MET A 202 -11.24 -19.24 1.69
N ARG A 203 -10.94 -20.40 1.09
CA ARG A 203 -11.95 -21.44 0.84
C ARG A 203 -12.49 -22.05 2.13
N GLN A 204 -11.63 -22.28 3.12
CA GLN A 204 -12.07 -22.75 4.43
C GLN A 204 -13.01 -21.73 5.07
N ILE A 205 -12.68 -20.44 5.01
CA ILE A 205 -13.57 -19.38 5.51
C ILE A 205 -14.90 -19.40 4.75
N ALA A 206 -14.89 -19.51 3.41
CA ALA A 206 -16.12 -19.59 2.62
C ALA A 206 -17.00 -20.79 2.97
N LEU A 207 -16.41 -21.94 3.31
CA LEU A 207 -17.12 -23.11 3.83
C LEU A 207 -17.76 -22.82 5.19
N GLU A 208 -16.98 -22.29 6.13
CA GLU A 208 -17.43 -21.98 7.49
C GLU A 208 -18.53 -20.90 7.52
N THR A 209 -18.48 -19.93 6.59
CA THR A 209 -19.48 -18.88 6.43
C THR A 209 -20.61 -19.26 5.45
N GLN A 210 -20.63 -20.48 4.91
CA GLN A 210 -21.64 -20.97 3.95
C GLN A 210 -21.77 -20.09 2.67
N LYS A 211 -20.65 -19.54 2.20
CA LYS A 211 -20.56 -18.64 1.04
C LYS A 211 -19.74 -19.21 -0.12
N GLU A 212 -19.58 -20.54 -0.21
CA GLU A 212 -18.86 -21.16 -1.32
C GLU A 212 -19.43 -20.78 -2.69
N GLU A 213 -20.76 -20.74 -2.84
CA GLU A 213 -21.41 -20.38 -4.11
C GLU A 213 -21.59 -18.86 -4.26
N GLN A 214 -22.05 -18.18 -3.20
CA GLN A 214 -22.34 -16.74 -3.21
C GLN A 214 -21.08 -15.88 -3.34
N GLY A 215 -19.97 -16.36 -2.76
CA GLY A 215 -18.69 -15.67 -2.69
C GLY A 215 -18.52 -14.81 -1.44
N LEU A 216 -17.26 -14.59 -1.07
CA LEU A 216 -16.88 -13.81 0.11
C LEU A 216 -16.93 -12.30 -0.13
N ASN A 217 -17.26 -11.55 0.92
CA ASN A 217 -17.00 -10.13 1.08
C ASN A 217 -15.61 -9.93 1.71
N VAL A 218 -14.64 -9.44 0.95
CA VAL A 218 -13.28 -9.24 1.42
C VAL A 218 -13.01 -7.77 1.70
N TRP A 219 -12.66 -7.44 2.95
CA TRP A 219 -12.05 -6.15 3.27
C TRP A 219 -10.54 -6.25 3.05
N LEU A 220 -10.06 -5.63 1.97
CA LEU A 220 -8.63 -5.57 1.68
C LEU A 220 -7.99 -4.41 2.45
N VAL A 221 -6.91 -4.71 3.18
CA VAL A 221 -6.03 -3.74 3.85
C VAL A 221 -4.72 -3.67 3.07
N PRO A 222 -4.64 -2.80 2.05
CA PRO A 222 -3.49 -2.72 1.18
C PRO A 222 -2.38 -1.85 1.78
N THR A 223 -1.19 -1.93 1.18
CA THR A 223 -0.17 -0.88 1.32
C THR A 223 -0.75 0.46 0.85
N PRO A 224 -0.51 1.58 1.55
CA PRO A 224 -1.15 2.87 1.20
C PRO A 224 -0.87 3.44 -0.19
N VAL A 225 0.23 3.06 -0.86
CA VAL A 225 0.50 3.43 -2.27
C VAL A 225 0.15 2.32 -3.27
N GLY A 226 -0.15 1.10 -2.80
CA GLY A 226 -0.41 -0.08 -3.65
C GLY A 226 -1.87 -0.52 -3.71
N GLY A 227 -2.80 0.26 -3.12
CA GLY A 227 -4.22 -0.07 -2.97
C GLY A 227 -4.89 -0.59 -4.22
N MET A 228 -4.85 0.20 -5.29
CA MET A 228 -5.47 -0.12 -6.57
C MET A 228 -4.87 -1.39 -7.20
N ARG A 229 -3.54 -1.53 -7.18
CA ARG A 229 -2.87 -2.71 -7.73
C ARG A 229 -3.28 -3.97 -6.97
N GLN A 230 -3.26 -3.93 -5.65
CA GLN A 230 -3.63 -5.07 -4.80
C GLN A 230 -5.11 -5.41 -4.96
N LEU A 231 -6.00 -4.42 -4.96
CA LEU A 231 -7.44 -4.60 -5.19
C LEU A 231 -7.71 -5.38 -6.47
N PHE A 232 -7.21 -4.88 -7.59
CA PHE A 232 -7.43 -5.51 -8.88
C PHE A 232 -6.74 -6.88 -9.02
N THR A 233 -5.60 -7.09 -8.35
CA THR A 233 -4.96 -8.40 -8.32
C THR A 233 -5.85 -9.41 -7.58
N VAL A 234 -6.43 -9.03 -6.44
CA VAL A 234 -7.38 -9.87 -5.67
C VAL A 234 -8.60 -10.20 -6.54
N SER A 235 -9.24 -9.19 -7.15
CA SER A 235 -10.41 -9.40 -8.01
C SER A 235 -10.13 -10.36 -9.18
N LYS A 236 -8.92 -10.33 -9.73
CA LYS A 236 -8.52 -11.19 -10.86
C LYS A 236 -8.18 -12.61 -10.44
N GLN A 237 -7.41 -12.78 -9.36
CA GLN A 237 -6.74 -14.05 -9.05
C GLN A 237 -7.49 -14.92 -8.04
N SER A 238 -8.47 -14.38 -7.31
CA SER A 238 -9.26 -15.10 -6.30
C SER A 238 -9.88 -16.40 -6.85
N GLY A 239 -10.53 -16.33 -8.01
CA GLY A 239 -11.16 -17.46 -8.70
C GLY A 239 -10.26 -18.21 -9.70
N ASP A 240 -9.00 -17.76 -9.90
CA ASP A 240 -8.11 -18.34 -10.90
C ASP A 240 -7.56 -19.71 -10.44
N THR A 241 -7.89 -20.77 -11.18
CA THR A 241 -7.44 -22.14 -10.89
C THR A 241 -6.16 -22.53 -11.61
N THR A 242 -5.63 -21.66 -12.48
CA THR A 242 -4.45 -21.95 -13.34
C THR A 242 -3.13 -21.60 -12.68
N LYS A 243 -3.16 -20.82 -11.60
CA LYS A 243 -1.96 -20.37 -10.86
C LYS A 243 -1.64 -21.25 -9.66
N LYS A 244 -0.46 -20.99 -9.06
CA LYS A 244 -0.01 -21.67 -7.82
C LYS A 244 -1.08 -21.47 -6.73
N GLY A 245 -1.22 -22.41 -5.79
CA GLY A 245 -2.20 -22.31 -4.69
C GLY A 245 -3.51 -23.09 -4.84
N GLY A 246 -3.74 -23.72 -6.00
CA GLY A 246 -4.83 -24.69 -6.18
C GLY A 246 -6.18 -24.09 -6.58
N LYS A 247 -7.29 -24.75 -6.21
CA LYS A 247 -8.64 -24.26 -6.52
C LYS A 247 -8.85 -22.88 -5.89
N GLY A 248 -9.29 -21.91 -6.69
CA GLY A 248 -9.66 -20.56 -6.22
C GLY A 248 -10.91 -20.55 -5.35
N TYR A 249 -11.29 -19.36 -4.87
CA TYR A 249 -12.52 -19.11 -4.11
C TYR A 249 -13.43 -18.13 -4.85
N ASN A 250 -14.73 -18.23 -4.62
CA ASN A 250 -15.68 -17.26 -5.12
C ASN A 250 -15.58 -15.97 -4.30
N LEU A 251 -15.46 -14.84 -5.00
CA LEU A 251 -15.40 -13.52 -4.42
C LEU A 251 -16.67 -12.78 -4.84
N HIS A 252 -17.49 -12.37 -3.87
CA HIS A 252 -18.69 -11.57 -4.13
C HIS A 252 -18.29 -10.10 -4.28
N GLN A 253 -17.54 -9.58 -3.32
CA GLN A 253 -16.98 -8.24 -3.41
C GLN A 253 -15.64 -8.14 -2.70
N VAL A 254 -14.78 -7.27 -3.19
CA VAL A 254 -13.59 -6.81 -2.48
C VAL A 254 -13.59 -5.30 -2.44
N TYR A 255 -13.34 -4.74 -1.27
CA TYR A 255 -13.25 -3.29 -1.12
C TYR A 255 -11.96 -2.89 -0.40
N ILE A 256 -11.32 -1.85 -0.94
CA ILE A 256 -10.23 -1.14 -0.28
C ILE A 256 -10.79 0.12 0.31
N LEU A 257 -10.40 0.37 1.54
CA LEU A 257 -11.01 1.42 2.32
C LEU A 257 -9.93 2.22 3.06
N PRO A 258 -9.10 2.94 2.29
CA PRO A 258 -8.11 3.82 2.87
C PRO A 258 -8.77 5.05 3.49
N ASP A 259 -8.38 5.42 4.70
CA ASP A 259 -8.56 6.79 5.17
C ASP A 259 -7.50 7.64 4.44
N ARG A 260 -7.82 8.12 3.24
CA ARG A 260 -6.90 8.92 2.40
C ARG A 260 -6.30 10.09 3.17
N ASN A 261 -7.10 10.75 4.02
CA ASN A 261 -6.61 11.87 4.84
C ASN A 261 -5.56 11.40 5.84
N LYS A 262 -5.76 10.22 6.44
CA LYS A 262 -4.79 9.59 7.33
C LYS A 262 -3.53 9.16 6.58
N ILE A 263 -3.66 8.54 5.41
CA ILE A 263 -2.50 8.22 4.54
C ILE A 263 -1.71 9.49 4.24
N ILE A 264 -2.36 10.56 3.78
CA ILE A 264 -1.66 11.81 3.46
C ILE A 264 -0.96 12.41 4.69
N ARG A 265 -1.66 12.47 5.82
CA ARG A 265 -1.09 13.01 7.06
C ARG A 265 0.08 12.19 7.58
N ASP A 266 0.01 10.86 7.49
CA ASP A 266 0.95 9.97 8.17
C ASP A 266 2.13 9.57 7.24
N TYR A 267 1.89 9.39 5.93
CA TYR A 267 2.92 8.99 4.94
C TYR A 267 3.65 10.17 4.32
N PHE A 268 2.99 11.31 4.16
CA PHE A 268 3.54 12.48 3.49
C PHE A 268 3.77 13.61 4.50
N ASN A 269 4.04 13.25 5.76
CA ASN A 269 4.31 14.19 6.82
C ASN A 269 5.60 14.96 6.57
N ILE A 270 5.47 16.24 6.24
CA ILE A 270 6.58 17.15 5.93
C ILE A 270 7.52 17.43 7.10
N ASN A 271 7.13 17.11 8.34
CA ASN A 271 8.03 17.13 9.48
C ASN A 271 9.07 15.99 9.41
N ASN A 272 8.87 15.03 8.52
CA ASN A 272 9.78 13.94 8.20
C ASN A 272 10.02 13.89 6.68
N GLN A 273 10.72 14.91 6.18
CA GLN A 273 10.92 15.15 4.74
C GLN A 273 11.57 13.96 4.01
N GLU A 274 12.45 13.22 4.69
CA GLU A 274 13.13 12.07 4.12
C GLU A 274 12.14 10.93 3.82
N ASP A 275 11.34 10.53 4.83
CA ASP A 275 10.35 9.46 4.69
C ASP A 275 9.23 9.87 3.74
N ALA A 276 8.74 11.11 3.85
CA ALA A 276 7.74 11.66 2.94
C ALA A 276 8.22 11.65 1.49
N GLY A 277 9.52 11.90 1.29
CA GLY A 277 10.17 11.79 -0.01
C GLY A 277 10.17 10.37 -0.56
N ILE A 278 10.66 9.40 0.23
CA ILE A 278 10.69 7.99 -0.14
C ILE A 278 9.28 7.49 -0.48
N ASN A 279 8.28 7.89 0.30
CA ASN A 279 6.88 7.54 0.06
C ASN A 279 6.33 8.16 -1.24
N LEU A 280 6.71 9.40 -1.56
CA LEU A 280 6.38 9.99 -2.86
C LEU A 280 7.04 9.21 -3.99
N PHE A 281 8.30 8.82 -3.84
CA PHE A 281 8.96 8.01 -4.85
C PHE A 281 8.28 6.65 -5.07
N ALA A 282 7.87 6.01 -3.97
CA ALA A 282 7.09 4.78 -4.01
C ALA A 282 5.76 5.00 -4.75
N ALA A 283 5.05 6.10 -4.51
CA ALA A 283 3.82 6.45 -5.21
C ALA A 283 4.04 6.68 -6.72
N LEU A 284 5.10 7.39 -7.11
CA LEU A 284 5.49 7.59 -8.51
C LEU A 284 5.80 6.24 -9.20
N ARG A 285 6.52 5.36 -8.50
CA ARG A 285 6.83 4.00 -8.98
C ARG A 285 5.57 3.14 -9.12
N GLU A 286 4.63 3.21 -8.19
CA GLU A 286 3.37 2.48 -8.28
C GLU A 286 2.49 2.97 -9.45
N THR A 287 2.51 4.27 -9.75
CA THR A 287 1.82 4.84 -10.92
C THR A 287 2.39 4.27 -12.21
N ILE A 288 3.72 4.20 -12.31
CA ILE A 288 4.42 3.63 -13.46
C ILE A 288 4.25 2.10 -13.57
N ASN A 289 4.23 1.39 -12.44
CA ASN A 289 3.91 -0.03 -12.40
C ASN A 289 2.52 -0.31 -12.96
N TYR A 290 1.53 0.49 -12.55
CA TYR A 290 0.18 0.39 -13.09
C TYR A 290 0.19 0.49 -14.63
N VAL A 291 0.87 1.51 -15.18
CA VAL A 291 1.00 1.68 -16.64
C VAL A 291 1.70 0.48 -17.28
N SER A 292 2.80 0.01 -16.72
CA SER A 292 3.53 -1.16 -17.23
C SER A 292 2.66 -2.41 -17.28
N TYR A 293 1.95 -2.73 -16.21
CA TYR A 293 1.04 -3.87 -16.15
C TYR A 293 -0.15 -3.71 -17.11
N MET A 294 -0.70 -2.51 -17.22
CA MET A 294 -1.76 -2.19 -18.17
C MET A 294 -1.30 -2.47 -19.61
N LEU A 295 -0.10 -2.01 -20.00
CA LEU A 295 0.48 -2.18 -21.35
C LEU A 295 0.91 -3.62 -21.67
N ASN A 296 1.29 -4.41 -20.66
CA ASN A 296 1.75 -5.79 -20.85
C ASN A 296 0.63 -6.85 -20.75
N ASN A 297 -0.62 -6.43 -20.54
CA ASN A 297 -1.77 -7.34 -20.34
C ASN A 297 -1.66 -8.27 -19.12
N ASP A 298 -0.62 -8.09 -18.30
CA ASP A 298 -0.49 -8.73 -16.99
C ASP A 298 -1.64 -8.30 -16.06
N PHE A 299 -2.10 -7.06 -16.24
CA PHE A 299 -3.34 -6.56 -15.70
C PHE A 299 -4.50 -6.90 -16.64
N MET A 300 -5.31 -7.88 -16.26
CA MET A 300 -6.68 -8.01 -16.80
C MET A 300 -7.59 -7.48 -15.71
N SER A 301 -7.74 -6.16 -15.66
CA SER A 301 -8.76 -5.55 -14.81
C SER A 301 -9.84 -5.03 -15.76
N PRO A 302 -11.09 -5.51 -15.69
CA PRO A 302 -12.21 -4.99 -16.49
C PRO A 302 -12.62 -3.57 -16.06
N ASN A 303 -11.69 -2.80 -15.51
CA ASN A 303 -11.95 -1.75 -14.56
C ASN A 303 -10.84 -0.70 -14.62
N ALA A 304 -10.87 0.16 -15.63
CA ALA A 304 -9.91 1.24 -15.85
C ALA A 304 -10.12 2.38 -14.85
N PRO A 305 -9.09 2.84 -14.13
CA PRO A 305 -9.22 3.93 -13.18
C PRO A 305 -9.88 5.15 -13.83
N ASP A 306 -10.44 6.02 -12.99
CA ASP A 306 -11.01 7.27 -13.47
C ASP A 306 -10.01 8.01 -14.40
N PRO A 307 -10.42 8.36 -15.63
CA PRO A 307 -9.54 8.97 -16.62
C PRO A 307 -8.87 10.26 -16.14
N ASP A 308 -9.58 11.07 -15.35
CA ASP A 308 -9.07 12.34 -14.85
C ASP A 308 -8.06 12.10 -13.72
N ASP A 309 -8.36 11.19 -12.80
CA ASP A 309 -7.40 10.78 -11.75
C ASP A 309 -6.11 10.20 -12.36
N LEU A 310 -6.23 9.38 -13.42
CA LEU A 310 -5.07 8.84 -14.15
C LEU A 310 -4.28 9.93 -14.86
N ARG A 311 -4.96 10.90 -15.48
CA ARG A 311 -4.33 12.05 -16.15
C ARG A 311 -3.50 12.87 -15.18
N GLU A 312 -4.07 13.21 -14.03
CA GLU A 312 -3.39 14.01 -13.01
C GLU A 312 -2.19 13.24 -12.43
N ALA A 313 -2.34 11.95 -12.11
CA ALA A 313 -1.25 11.12 -11.62
C ALA A 313 -0.09 10.99 -12.63
N LEU A 314 -0.39 10.85 -13.92
CA LEU A 314 0.62 10.83 -14.98
C LEU A 314 1.32 12.19 -15.14
N THR A 315 0.56 13.28 -15.09
CA THR A 315 1.11 14.65 -15.17
C THR A 315 2.13 14.89 -14.05
N ILE A 316 1.78 14.51 -12.81
CA ILE A 316 2.70 14.56 -11.67
C ILE A 316 3.90 13.65 -11.92
N THR A 317 3.68 12.44 -12.39
CA THR A 317 4.78 11.50 -12.65
C THR A 317 5.78 12.03 -13.68
N PHE A 318 5.29 12.65 -14.76
CA PHE A 318 6.12 13.26 -15.79
C PHE A 318 6.82 14.52 -15.27
N LYS A 319 6.14 15.35 -14.47
CA LYS A 319 6.75 16.49 -13.76
C LYS A 319 7.97 16.03 -12.96
N TYR A 320 7.82 15.04 -12.08
CA TYR A 320 8.94 14.55 -11.27
C TYR A 320 10.04 13.89 -12.12
N TYR A 321 9.69 13.11 -13.14
CA TYR A 321 10.70 12.54 -14.06
C TYR A 321 11.55 13.62 -14.75
N LYS A 322 10.93 14.66 -15.30
CA LYS A 322 11.63 15.79 -15.94
C LYS A 322 12.53 16.51 -14.95
N CYS A 323 12.02 16.76 -13.74
CA CYS A 323 12.77 17.40 -12.67
C CYS A 323 14.02 16.60 -12.28
N LEU A 324 13.89 15.27 -12.17
CA LEU A 324 14.97 14.38 -11.71
C LEU A 324 16.02 14.09 -12.78
N THR A 325 15.59 13.86 -14.01
CA THR A 325 16.48 13.46 -15.10
C THR A 325 17.00 14.63 -15.93
N LYS A 326 16.38 15.81 -15.79
CA LYS A 326 16.57 16.98 -16.67
C LYS A 326 16.25 16.68 -18.14
N ASN A 327 15.61 15.55 -18.44
CA ASN A 327 15.17 15.22 -19.79
C ASN A 327 13.92 16.01 -20.15
N THR A 328 13.84 16.46 -21.41
CA THR A 328 12.59 16.92 -22.01
C THR A 328 11.82 15.75 -22.62
N ILE A 329 10.54 15.66 -22.31
CA ILE A 329 9.62 14.70 -22.94
C ILE A 329 8.92 15.43 -24.10
N LYS A 330 9.22 15.03 -25.33
CA LYS A 330 8.48 15.51 -26.50
C LYS A 330 7.10 14.82 -26.51
N ARG A 331 6.02 15.58 -26.73
CA ARG A 331 4.64 15.08 -26.85
C ARG A 331 4.06 14.45 -25.58
N GLU A 332 4.41 14.96 -24.41
CA GLU A 332 3.88 14.52 -23.11
C GLU A 332 2.35 14.38 -23.10
N GLU A 333 1.62 15.41 -23.53
CA GLU A 333 0.15 15.38 -23.58
C GLU A 333 -0.38 14.22 -24.44
N SER A 334 0.19 14.04 -25.63
CA SER A 334 -0.22 12.96 -26.54
C SER A 334 0.08 11.57 -25.97
N ILE A 335 1.14 11.41 -25.16
CA ILE A 335 1.45 10.14 -24.49
C ILE A 335 0.39 9.87 -23.40
N ILE A 336 0.05 10.88 -22.60
CA ILE A 336 -0.95 10.79 -21.53
C ILE A 336 -2.32 10.44 -22.14
N GLU A 337 -2.74 11.16 -23.18
CA GLU A 337 -4.00 10.88 -23.90
C GLU A 337 -4.04 9.46 -24.47
N ALA A 338 -2.93 8.98 -25.05
CA ALA A 338 -2.83 7.63 -25.59
C ALA A 338 -2.97 6.56 -24.49
N ILE A 339 -2.37 6.79 -23.31
CA ILE A 339 -2.51 5.91 -22.14
C ILE A 339 -3.96 5.87 -21.66
N ILE A 340 -4.59 7.04 -21.49
CA ILE A 340 -5.99 7.14 -21.04
C ILE A 340 -6.92 6.44 -22.02
N LYS A 341 -6.78 6.74 -23.32
CA LYS A 341 -7.56 6.09 -24.38
C LYS A 341 -7.42 4.58 -24.35
N PHE A 342 -6.20 4.08 -24.19
CA PHE A 342 -5.97 2.64 -24.10
C PHE A 342 -6.59 2.01 -22.84
N SER A 343 -6.54 2.72 -21.71
CA SER A 343 -7.16 2.30 -20.45
C SER A 343 -8.68 2.13 -20.61
N VAL A 344 -9.37 3.15 -21.15
CA VAL A 344 -10.83 3.13 -21.40
C VAL A 344 -11.20 2.00 -22.37
N LEU A 345 -10.50 1.89 -23.50
CA LEU A 345 -10.75 0.82 -24.48
C LEU A 345 -10.60 -0.58 -23.85
N LYS A 346 -9.65 -0.75 -22.93
CA LYS A 346 -9.42 -2.03 -22.25
C LYS A 346 -10.56 -2.38 -21.28
N GLU A 347 -11.13 -1.39 -20.61
CA GLU A 347 -12.33 -1.54 -19.77
C GLU A 347 -13.57 -1.88 -20.59
N GLU A 348 -13.85 -1.14 -21.68
CA GLU A 348 -14.97 -1.39 -22.58
C GLU A 348 -14.99 -2.82 -23.16
N LYS A 349 -13.80 -3.43 -23.29
CA LYS A 349 -13.61 -4.81 -23.77
C LYS A 349 -13.56 -5.85 -22.66
N GLY A 350 -14.01 -5.51 -21.45
CA GLY A 350 -14.10 -6.43 -20.32
C GLY A 350 -12.73 -6.88 -19.78
N GLY A 351 -11.68 -6.06 -19.96
CA GLY A 351 -10.35 -6.30 -19.40
C GLY A 351 -9.57 -7.46 -20.02
N MET A 352 -10.11 -8.12 -21.03
CA MET A 352 -9.52 -9.30 -21.67
C MET A 352 -8.28 -8.94 -22.50
N SER A 353 -7.42 -9.93 -22.74
CA SER A 353 -6.18 -9.85 -23.54
C SER A 353 -6.40 -9.61 -25.04
N TYR A 354 -7.51 -8.98 -25.42
CA TYR A 354 -7.89 -8.76 -26.81
C TYR A 354 -7.23 -7.49 -27.34
N LEU A 355 -6.00 -7.65 -27.83
CA LEU A 355 -5.43 -6.67 -28.73
C LEU A 355 -5.82 -7.04 -30.15
N GLU A 356 -6.81 -6.35 -30.70
CA GLU A 356 -7.02 -6.37 -32.14
C GLU A 356 -5.71 -5.94 -32.82
N LYS A 357 -5.40 -6.51 -33.99
CA LYS A 357 -4.19 -6.13 -34.74
C LYS A 357 -4.08 -4.62 -34.95
N LYS A 358 -5.22 -3.91 -35.03
CA LYS A 358 -5.29 -2.45 -35.19
C LYS A 358 -4.77 -1.67 -33.99
N ASP A 359 -4.94 -2.19 -32.77
CA ASP A 359 -4.55 -1.48 -31.53
C ASP A 359 -3.08 -1.70 -31.15
N LYS A 360 -2.41 -2.69 -31.79
CA LYS A 360 -0.99 -2.98 -31.57
C LYS A 360 -0.08 -1.80 -31.89
N GLN A 361 -0.43 -0.99 -32.89
CA GLN A 361 0.37 0.18 -33.27
C GLN A 361 0.37 1.25 -32.17
N LEU A 362 -0.81 1.56 -31.62
CA LEU A 362 -0.96 2.50 -30.50
C LEU A 362 -0.17 2.02 -29.28
N ILE A 363 -0.30 0.75 -28.90
CA ILE A 363 0.37 0.18 -27.72
C ILE A 363 1.88 0.15 -27.89
N ASN A 364 2.38 -0.24 -29.07
CA ASN A 364 3.80 -0.24 -29.35
C ASN A 364 4.38 1.19 -29.31
N SER A 365 3.62 2.19 -29.76
CA SER A 365 3.99 3.59 -29.60
C SER A 365 4.08 3.97 -28.12
N ILE A 366 3.03 3.70 -27.33
CA ILE A 366 3.02 4.01 -25.89
C ILE A 366 4.17 3.30 -25.17
N LYS A 367 4.41 2.01 -25.43
CA LYS A 367 5.52 1.24 -24.85
C LYS A 367 6.88 1.86 -25.18
N LYS A 368 7.07 2.31 -26.43
CA LYS A 368 8.30 2.96 -26.86
C LYS A 368 8.50 4.29 -26.13
N ASP A 369 7.46 5.11 -26.05
CA ASP A 369 7.51 6.44 -25.44
C ASP A 369 7.68 6.37 -23.91
N MET A 370 7.06 5.38 -23.25
CA MET A 370 7.13 5.19 -21.80
C MET A 370 8.37 4.43 -21.33
N LYS A 371 9.14 3.79 -22.22
CA LYS A 371 10.24 2.87 -21.83
C LYS A 371 11.26 3.52 -20.89
N SER A 372 11.71 4.74 -21.20
CA SER A 372 12.72 5.43 -20.39
C SER A 372 12.19 5.87 -19.03
N ILE A 373 10.93 6.29 -18.95
CA ILE A 373 10.26 6.70 -17.72
C ILE A 373 10.04 5.48 -16.83
N ILE A 374 9.50 4.39 -17.40
CA ILE A 374 9.29 3.12 -16.70
C ILE A 374 10.61 2.59 -16.14
N GLN A 375 11.64 2.49 -16.98
CA GLN A 375 12.92 1.95 -16.58
C GLN A 375 13.62 2.82 -15.53
N TYR A 376 13.46 4.15 -15.60
CA TYR A 376 14.01 5.05 -14.59
C TYR A 376 13.42 4.78 -13.21
N PHE A 377 12.09 4.84 -13.05
CA PHE A 377 11.47 4.66 -11.73
C PHE A 377 11.66 3.24 -11.19
N LEU A 378 11.61 2.21 -12.05
CA LEU A 378 11.88 0.83 -11.62
C LEU A 378 13.33 0.64 -11.15
N ASN A 379 14.31 1.13 -11.92
CA ASN A 379 15.72 0.96 -11.58
C ASN A 379 16.13 1.80 -10.37
N ALA A 380 15.72 3.07 -10.33
CA ALA A 380 16.02 3.96 -9.21
C ALA A 380 15.37 3.44 -7.91
N PHE A 381 14.18 2.83 -7.97
CA PHE A 381 13.58 2.19 -6.80
C PHE A 381 14.37 0.98 -6.33
N ALA A 382 14.71 0.06 -7.24
CA ALA A 382 15.52 -1.10 -6.89
C ALA A 382 16.88 -0.70 -6.28
N GLN A 383 17.46 0.41 -6.73
CA GLN A 383 18.71 0.95 -6.18
C GLN A 383 18.51 1.59 -4.81
N ILE A 384 17.47 2.39 -4.60
CA ILE A 384 17.13 3.00 -3.29
C ILE A 384 16.84 1.89 -2.28
N GLU A 385 16.04 0.91 -2.67
CA GLU A 385 15.70 -0.27 -1.86
C GLU A 385 16.96 -1.05 -1.49
N ARG A 386 17.81 -1.38 -2.47
CA ARG A 386 19.08 -2.08 -2.23
C ARG A 386 19.99 -1.31 -1.27
N GLN A 387 20.15 0.01 -1.46
CA GLN A 387 20.95 0.83 -0.56
C GLN A 387 20.39 0.81 0.86
N HIS A 388 19.09 1.03 0.99
CA HIS A 388 18.44 1.02 2.30
C HIS A 388 18.67 -0.31 3.03
N MET A 389 18.57 -1.42 2.31
CA MET A 389 18.82 -2.77 2.84
C MET A 389 20.30 -3.03 3.16
N GLU A 390 21.24 -2.49 2.40
CA GLU A 390 22.69 -2.61 2.66
C GLU A 390 23.12 -1.83 3.93
N TYR A 391 22.51 -0.66 4.21
CA TYR A 391 22.83 0.17 5.38
C TYR A 391 22.00 -0.14 6.63
N LEU A 392 21.00 -1.00 6.49
CA LEU A 392 20.09 -1.40 7.56
C LEU A 392 20.81 -1.87 8.84
N PRO A 393 21.84 -2.74 8.80
CA PRO A 393 22.50 -3.23 10.00
C PRO A 393 23.24 -2.14 10.79
N GLU A 394 23.84 -1.17 10.09
CA GLU A 394 24.57 -0.06 10.70
C GLU A 394 23.64 0.93 11.39
N LYS A 395 22.50 1.26 10.76
CA LYS A 395 21.43 2.06 11.39
C LYS A 395 20.87 1.40 12.63
N LEU A 396 20.73 0.07 12.60
CA LEU A 396 20.27 -0.73 13.73
C LEU A 396 21.31 -0.91 14.84
N ARG A 397 22.52 -0.35 14.68
CA ARG A 397 23.64 -0.55 15.62
C ARG A 397 23.96 -2.03 15.84
N LEU A 398 23.63 -2.89 14.87
CA LEU A 398 23.96 -4.31 14.90
C LEU A 398 25.45 -4.44 14.57
N LYS A 399 26.30 -4.50 15.60
CA LYS A 399 27.69 -4.92 15.41
C LYS A 399 27.71 -6.42 15.13
N ASN A 400 28.39 -6.83 14.06
CA ASN A 400 28.79 -8.21 13.87
C ASN A 400 29.79 -8.59 14.98
N ASN A 401 29.27 -8.98 16.14
CA ASN A 401 30.06 -9.66 17.15
C ASN A 401 29.80 -11.15 16.95
N GLU A 402 30.81 -11.88 16.47
CA GLU A 402 30.79 -13.30 16.12
C GLU A 402 30.50 -14.27 17.29
N ARG A 403 29.96 -13.80 18.43
CA ARG A 403 29.72 -14.62 19.62
C ARG A 403 28.46 -14.20 20.36
N SER A 404 27.31 -14.78 20.00
CA SER A 404 26.21 -15.22 20.88
C SER A 404 24.92 -15.39 20.08
N THR A 405 24.40 -16.61 19.95
CA THR A 405 23.33 -16.93 19.00
C THR A 405 21.90 -16.72 19.52
N GLN A 406 21.65 -16.69 20.83
CA GLN A 406 20.29 -16.49 21.36
C GLN A 406 19.97 -15.04 21.78
N SER A 407 20.95 -14.30 22.30
CA SER A 407 20.80 -12.89 22.67
C SER A 407 20.68 -11.97 21.45
N LEU A 408 21.38 -12.31 20.36
CA LEU A 408 21.36 -11.53 19.11
C LEU A 408 20.03 -11.68 18.39
N LEU A 409 19.41 -12.86 18.42
CA LEU A 409 18.10 -13.13 17.82
C LEU A 409 16.99 -12.33 18.51
N HIS A 410 17.04 -12.20 19.84
CA HIS A 410 16.10 -11.38 20.60
C HIS A 410 16.35 -9.87 20.44
N GLN A 411 17.61 -9.44 20.35
CA GLN A 411 17.96 -8.05 20.04
C GLN A 411 17.64 -7.69 18.60
N GLN A 412 17.87 -8.58 17.63
CA GLN A 412 17.43 -8.44 16.25
C GLN A 412 15.91 -8.43 16.17
N GLU A 413 15.18 -9.28 16.89
CA GLU A 413 13.73 -9.18 16.97
C GLU A 413 13.28 -7.83 17.52
N MET A 414 13.87 -7.32 18.60
CA MET A 414 13.53 -6.01 19.18
C MET A 414 13.86 -4.86 18.22
N LEU A 415 15.03 -4.91 17.58
CA LEU A 415 15.52 -3.89 16.65
C LEU A 415 14.78 -3.94 15.31
N THR A 416 14.50 -5.12 14.77
CA THR A 416 13.61 -5.34 13.61
C THR A 416 12.17 -4.95 13.94
N LYS A 417 11.65 -5.20 15.16
CA LYS A 417 10.34 -4.68 15.62
C LYS A 417 10.34 -3.15 15.72
N GLN A 418 11.49 -2.53 15.99
CA GLN A 418 11.69 -1.07 15.91
C GLN A 418 11.96 -0.58 14.48
N TYR A 419 12.28 -1.47 13.52
CA TYR A 419 12.69 -1.11 12.16
C TYR A 419 11.71 -1.42 11.04
N SER A 420 10.84 -2.42 11.21
CA SER A 420 9.54 -2.42 10.54
C SER A 420 8.74 -1.19 10.96
N ALA A 421 9.00 -0.70 12.18
CA ALA A 421 8.61 0.63 12.61
C ALA A 421 9.55 1.75 12.12
N PHE A 422 10.61 1.56 11.33
CA PHE A 422 11.54 2.62 10.87
C PHE A 422 11.28 3.07 9.42
N PHE A 423 10.44 2.36 8.66
CA PHE A 423 9.61 3.08 7.68
C PHE A 423 8.69 4.11 8.39
N HIS A 424 8.55 4.07 9.73
CA HIS A 424 7.76 4.99 10.54
C HIS A 424 8.26 5.24 11.98
N SER A 425 9.53 5.64 12.19
CA SER A 425 10.01 5.93 13.57
C SER A 425 10.41 7.39 13.75
N ASN A 426 9.40 8.25 13.67
CA ASN A 426 9.25 9.28 14.69
C ASN A 426 8.05 9.01 15.61
N TYR A 427 7.46 7.80 15.58
CA TYR A 427 6.42 7.40 16.52
C TYR A 427 6.68 6.03 17.16
N ILE A 428 7.87 5.84 17.73
CA ILE A 428 7.90 5.25 19.07
C ILE A 428 7.59 6.40 20.00
N ILE A 429 6.30 6.70 20.17
CA ILE A 429 5.88 7.52 21.28
C ILE A 429 5.18 6.62 22.28
N ASP A 430 5.66 6.69 23.51
CA ASP A 430 4.93 6.34 24.73
C ASP A 430 3.64 7.19 24.91
N ASP A 431 2.94 7.58 23.83
CA ASP A 431 1.77 8.49 23.82
C ASP A 431 0.46 7.76 23.50
N LEU A 432 0.27 6.54 24.01
CA LEU A 432 -1.06 5.92 24.05
C LEU A 432 -2.10 6.73 24.88
N PRO A 433 -1.73 7.49 25.94
CA PRO A 433 -2.65 8.44 26.58
C PRO A 433 -3.17 9.54 25.63
N TYR A 434 -2.44 9.83 24.55
CA TYR A 434 -2.77 10.93 23.62
C TYR A 434 -3.90 10.59 22.64
N ILE A 435 -4.08 9.31 22.29
CA ILE A 435 -5.19 8.88 21.41
C ILE A 435 -6.51 8.98 22.18
N GLU A 436 -6.58 8.52 23.43
CA GLU A 436 -7.76 8.69 24.27
C GLU A 436 -8.05 10.18 24.56
N SER A 437 -7.03 10.99 24.87
CA SER A 437 -7.22 12.42 25.12
C SER A 437 -7.66 13.21 23.87
N LYS A 438 -7.15 12.88 22.67
CA LYS A 438 -7.64 13.48 21.40
C LYS A 438 -9.06 13.05 21.07
N LEU A 439 -9.45 11.84 21.46
CA LEU A 439 -10.80 11.30 21.26
C LEU A 439 -11.82 11.92 22.24
N GLU A 440 -11.40 12.26 23.46
CA GLU A 440 -12.24 13.02 24.40
C GLU A 440 -12.38 14.50 24.03
N TYR A 441 -11.32 15.13 23.51
CA TYR A 441 -11.32 16.57 23.21
C TYR A 441 -12.08 16.95 21.92
N ARG A 442 -12.27 16.02 20.98
CA ARG A 442 -13.04 16.25 19.74
C ARG A 442 -14.53 15.89 19.84
N CYS A 443 -14.96 15.40 21.01
CA CYS A 443 -16.34 15.00 21.27
C CYS A 443 -17.00 15.82 22.41
N LYS A 444 -16.41 16.96 22.77
CA LYS A 444 -17.08 18.01 23.55
C LYS A 444 -17.49 19.16 22.65
#